data_AF-A0A661MCR9-F1
#
_entry.id   AF-A0A661MCR9-F1
#
_cell.length_a   1.000
_cell.length_b   1.000
_cell.length_c   1.000
_cell.angle_alpha   90.00
_cell.angle_beta   90.00
_cell.angle_gamma   90.00
#
_symmetry.space_group_name_H-M   'P 1'
#
loop_
_entity.id
_entity.type
_entity.pdbx_description
1 polymer ?
#
loop_
_entity_poly.entity_id
_entity_poly.type
_entity_poly.pdbx_seq_one_letter_code
_entity_poly.pdbx_strand_id
1 'polypeptide(L)' 'METPCARRRYVRTKNIWQLYWQRAALKWHRYDPLPKSARLGVLVTEIDKDPFCCFFG' A
#
# COMPACT_ATOMS: atom_id res chain seq x y z
N MET A 1 -16.55 -2.16 11.01
CA MET A 1 -15.88 -3.36 10.49
C MET A 1 -14.64 -2.86 9.77
N GLU A 2 -13.48 -2.94 10.43
CA GLU A 2 -12.23 -2.35 9.93
C GLU A 2 -11.53 -3.41 9.07
N THR A 3 -11.88 -3.46 7.79
CA THR A 3 -11.23 -4.40 6.87
C THR A 3 -9.84 -3.83 6.52
N PRO A 4 -8.74 -4.51 6.84
CA PRO A 4 -7.40 -4.00 6.55
C PRO A 4 -7.15 -4.02 5.03
N CYS A 5 -7.36 -2.89 4.37
CA CYS A 5 -7.18 -2.73 2.93
C CYS A 5 -5.71 -2.54 2.52
N ALA A 6 -4.87 -2.00 3.42
CA ALA A 6 -3.47 -1.66 3.15
C ALA A 6 -2.50 -2.33 4.11
N ARG A 7 -1.41 -2.90 3.58
CA ARG A 7 -0.29 -3.44 4.37
C ARG A 7 1.03 -2.89 3.86
N ARG A 8 1.79 -2.29 4.77
CA ARG A 8 3.11 -1.70 4.50
C ARG A 8 4.19 -2.60 5.08
N ARG A 9 5.22 -2.88 4.28
CA ARG A 9 6.39 -3.66 4.72
C ARG A 9 7.65 -2.82 4.60
N TYR A 10 8.33 -2.59 5.71
CA TYR A 10 9.60 -1.89 5.71
C TYR A 10 10.76 -2.85 5.51
N VAL A 11 11.59 -2.57 4.51
CA VAL A 11 12.78 -3.34 4.16
C VAL A 11 14.00 -2.51 4.56
N ARG A 12 14.52 -2.76 5.77
CA ARG A 12 15.70 -2.04 6.33
C ARG A 12 16.92 -2.11 5.40
N THR A 13 17.18 -3.26 4.77
CA THR A 13 18.35 -3.44 3.87
C THR A 13 18.35 -2.49 2.67
N LYS A 14 17.18 -2.10 2.17
CA LYS A 14 17.06 -1.18 1.03
C LYS A 14 16.51 0.19 1.45
N ASN A 15 16.25 0.38 2.75
CA ASN A 15 15.59 1.56 3.30
C ASN A 15 14.30 1.94 2.52
N ILE A 16 13.53 0.93 2.09
CA ILE A 16 12.31 1.09 1.30
C ILE A 16 11.09 0.50 2.00
N TRP A 17 9.95 1.11 1.74
CA TRP A 17 8.62 0.69 2.14
C TRP A 17 7.92 0.07 0.95
N GLN A 18 7.48 -1.17 1.07
CA GLN A 18 6.67 -1.85 0.07
C GLN A 18 5.20 -1.76 0.46
N LEU A 19 4.34 -1.39 -0.49
CA LEU A 19 2.90 -1.32 -0.29
C LEU A 19 2.22 -2.55 -0.88
N TYR A 20 1.33 -3.13 -0.10
CA TYR A 20 0.47 -4.23 -0.47
C TYR A 20 -0.96 -3.84 -0.19
N TRP A 21 -1.86 -4.31 -1.03
CA TRP A 21 -3.29 -4.09 -0.90
C TRP A 21 -4.02 -5.42 -0.97
N GLN A 22 -5.09 -5.55 -0.19
CA GLN A 22 -5.90 -6.77 -0.18
C GLN A 22 -7.16 -6.53 -1.01
N ARG A 23 -7.29 -7.27 -2.13
CA ARG A 23 -8.49 -7.26 -2.96
C ARG A 23 -9.61 -8.06 -2.31
N ALA A 24 -10.84 -7.92 -2.81
CA ALA A 24 -12.02 -8.71 -2.40
C ALA A 24 -11.79 -10.24 -2.39
N ALA A 25 -10.78 -10.73 -3.11
CA ALA A 25 -10.33 -12.12 -3.09
C ALA A 25 -9.52 -12.53 -1.84
N LEU A 26 -9.38 -11.67 -0.82
CA LEU A 26 -8.50 -11.84 0.36
C LEU A 26 -7.01 -12.05 0.02
N LYS A 27 -6.63 -11.86 -1.25
CA LYS A 27 -5.25 -11.99 -1.72
C LYS A 27 -4.53 -10.65 -1.59
N TRP A 28 -3.31 -10.72 -1.07
CA TRP A 28 -2.40 -9.58 -1.02
C TRP A 28 -1.73 -9.40 -2.37
N HIS A 29 -2.01 -8.28 -3.02
CA HIS A 29 -1.35 -7.87 -4.25
C HIS A 29 -0.34 -6.76 -3.94
N ARG A 30 0.77 -6.71 -4.69
CA ARG A 30 1.65 -5.55 -4.64
C ARG A 30 0.93 -4.37 -5.29
N TYR A 31 1.11 -3.19 -4.72
CA TYR A 31 0.58 -1.98 -5.31
C TYR A 31 1.47 -1.60 -6.50
N ASP A 32 0.99 -1.86 -7.72
CA ASP A 32 1.74 -1.67 -8.96
C ASP A 32 2.15 -0.21 -9.25
N PRO A 33 1.32 0.81 -8.93
CA PRO A 33 1.70 2.21 -9.14
C PRO A 33 2.93 2.60 -8.31
N LEU A 34 3.07 2.01 -7.13
CA LEU A 34 4.14 2.35 -6.20
C LEU A 34 4.54 1.11 -5.37
N PRO A 35 5.26 0.17 -5.99
CA PRO A 35 5.55 -1.13 -5.38
C PRO A 35 6.55 -1.00 -4.23
N LYS A 36 7.29 0.12 -4.19
CA LYS A 36 8.28 0.46 -3.18
C LYS A 36 8.57 1.96 -3.18
N SER A 37 8.58 2.59 -2.00
CA SER A 37 9.09 3.97 -1.81
C SER A 37 10.04 4.04 -0.63
N ALA A 38 11.10 4.83 -0.72
CA ALA A 38 11.90 5.14 0.46
C ALA A 38 11.15 6.05 1.45
N ARG A 39 10.15 6.79 0.97
CA ARG A 39 9.50 7.87 1.71
C ARG A 39 8.11 7.45 2.16
N LEU A 40 7.94 7.26 3.47
CA LEU A 40 6.66 6.86 4.06
C LEU A 40 5.54 7.86 3.73
N GLY A 41 5.85 9.16 3.72
CA GLY A 41 4.88 10.21 3.40
C GLY A 41 4.28 10.05 2.00
N VAL A 42 5.06 9.59 1.02
CA VAL A 42 4.56 9.33 -0.35
C VAL A 42 3.57 8.17 -0.34
N LEU A 43 3.87 7.08 0.38
CA LEU A 43 2.91 5.98 0.53
C LEU A 43 1.62 6.44 1.20
N VAL A 44 1.72 7.24 2.27
CA VAL A 44 0.54 7.70 3.02
C VAL A 44 -0.31 8.62 2.16
N THR A 45 0.29 9.60 1.48
CA THR A 45 -0.44 10.49 0.57
C THR A 45 -1.07 9.73 -0.59
N GLU A 46 -0.48 8.64 -1.05
CA GLU A 46 -1.04 7.85 -2.14
C GLU A 46 -2.19 6.95 -1.70
N ILE A 47 -2.10 6.39 -0.49
CA ILE A 47 -3.23 5.70 0.16
C ILE A 47 -4.36 6.69 0.43
N ASP A 48 -4.05 7.90 0.90
CA ASP A 48 -5.01 8.97 1.20
C ASP A 48 -5.69 9.51 -0.07
N LYS A 49 -4.92 9.75 -1.14
CA LYS A 49 -5.46 10.13 -2.45
C LYS A 49 -6.32 9.04 -3.08
N ASP A 50 -6.05 7.78 -2.73
CA ASP A 50 -6.64 6.56 -3.30
C ASP A 50 -7.11 6.71 -4.76
N PRO A 51 -6.22 7.08 -5.69
CA PRO A 51 -6.63 7.43 -7.05
C PRO A 51 -7.26 6.26 -7.82
N PHE A 52 -7.09 5.04 -7.33
CA PHE A 52 -7.64 3.81 -7.91
C PHE A 52 -8.80 3.22 -7.10
N CYS A 53 -9.33 3.91 -6.08
CA CYS A 53 -10.37 3.38 -5.17
C CYS A 53 -10.02 1.97 -4.65
N CYS A 54 -8.74 1.72 -4.37
CA CYS A 54 -8.22 0.42 -4.00
C CYS A 54 -8.27 0.19 -2.49
N PHE A 55 -8.36 1.27 -1.70
CA PHE A 55 -8.31 1.24 -0.25
C PHE A 55 -9.61 1.72 0.41
N PHE A 56 -10.25 2.74 -0.16
CA PHE A 56 -11.45 3.38 0.35
C PHE A 56 -12.65 3.33 -0.62
N GLY A 57 -12.51 2.60 -1.73
CA GLY A 57 -13.56 2.37 -2.73
C GLY A 57 -14.69 1.46 -2.28
#